data_AF-A0A7G2DAX1-F1
#
_entry.id   AF-A0A7G2DAX1-F1
#
_cell.length_a   1.000
_cell.length_b   1.000
_cell.length_c   1.000
_cell.angle_alpha   90.00
_cell.angle_beta   90.00
_cell.angle_gamma   90.00
#
_symmetry.space_group_name_H-M   'P 1'
#
loop_
_entity.id
_entity.type
_entity.pdbx_description
1 polymer ?
#
loop_
_entity_poly.entity_id
_entity_poly.type
_entity_poly.pdbx_seq_one_letter_code
_entity_poly.pdbx_strand_id
1 'polypeptide(L)'
;MKRRILLGVLLLGGLLIGLVNAAGSISTQSCWTPWDHNSDVREWSQDEWVWASIHGQVLVCNGQFKMVLTDTVYGTATAKGMEWYHREIKATPSVAYAKVTYKRYSESQSKTAIASIPNYWR
;
A
#
# COMPACT_ATOMS: atom_id res chain seq x y z
N MET A 1 19.42 -38.33 55.80
CA MET A 1 18.83 -38.04 54.48
C MET A 1 18.48 -36.54 54.32
N LYS A 2 19.47 -35.63 54.28
CA LYS A 2 19.21 -34.16 54.11
C LYS A 2 20.12 -33.43 53.12
N ARG A 3 21.08 -34.13 52.48
CA ARG A 3 22.05 -33.51 51.54
C ARG A 3 21.72 -33.67 50.06
N ARG A 4 20.69 -34.42 49.68
CA ARG A 4 20.33 -34.66 48.27
C ARG A 4 19.33 -33.63 47.70
N ILE A 5 18.75 -32.78 48.53
CA ILE A 5 17.73 -31.80 48.09
C ILE A 5 18.39 -30.49 47.60
N LEU A 6 19.57 -30.14 48.09
CA LEU A 6 20.26 -28.89 47.70
C LEU A 6 20.87 -28.92 46.28
N LEU A 7 21.20 -30.08 45.74
CA LEU A 7 21.75 -30.19 44.38
C LEU A 7 20.69 -30.11 43.27
N GLY A 8 19.43 -30.45 43.57
CA GLY A 8 18.33 -30.33 42.60
C GLY A 8 17.94 -28.88 42.31
N VAL A 9 18.05 -28.00 43.32
CA VAL A 9 17.63 -26.59 43.21
C VAL A 9 18.65 -25.76 42.42
N LEU A 10 19.95 -26.09 42.49
CA LEU A 10 21.00 -25.38 41.74
C LEU A 10 20.99 -25.69 40.23
N LEU A 11 20.59 -26.90 39.83
CA LEU A 11 20.46 -27.27 38.41
C LEU A 11 19.20 -26.70 37.75
N LEU A 12 18.13 -26.49 38.52
CA LEU A 12 16.90 -25.83 38.04
C LEU A 12 17.03 -24.30 37.95
N GLY A 13 17.90 -23.69 38.77
CA GLY A 13 18.19 -22.25 38.70
C GLY A 13 19.05 -21.85 37.49
N GLY A 14 19.99 -22.71 37.07
CA GLY A 14 20.87 -22.41 35.93
C GLY A 14 20.20 -22.56 34.56
N LEU A 15 19.27 -23.51 34.41
CA LEU A 15 18.60 -23.77 33.14
C LEU A 15 17.60 -22.67 32.76
N LEU A 16 17.02 -21.99 33.75
CA LEU A 16 16.04 -20.93 33.52
C LEU A 16 16.69 -19.59 33.13
N ILE A 17 17.95 -19.34 33.51
CA ILE A 17 18.66 -18.09 33.15
C ILE A 17 19.25 -18.19 31.72
N GLY A 18 19.55 -19.40 31.25
CA GLY A 18 20.01 -19.63 29.87
C GLY A 18 18.93 -19.46 28.80
N LEU A 19 17.64 -19.66 29.14
CA LEU A 19 16.55 -19.51 28.16
C LEU A 19 16.06 -18.06 27.98
N VAL A 20 16.26 -17.18 28.96
CA VAL A 20 15.76 -15.78 28.85
C VAL A 20 16.65 -14.92 27.95
N ASN A 21 17.90 -15.32 27.71
CA ASN A 21 18.85 -14.57 26.87
C ASN A 21 18.89 -15.01 25.40
N ALA A 22 18.06 -15.98 24.99
CA ALA A 22 17.91 -16.37 23.58
C ALA A 22 16.65 -15.78 22.90
N ALA A 23 15.85 -14.99 23.63
CA ALA A 23 14.73 -14.22 23.07
C ALA A 23 15.14 -12.78 22.71
N GLY A 24 16.44 -12.52 22.58
CA GLY A 24 17.00 -11.28 22.06
C GLY A 24 16.73 -11.16 20.56
N SER A 25 15.61 -10.50 20.23
CA SER A 25 15.35 -9.81 18.98
C SER A 25 15.61 -10.60 17.67
N ILE A 26 14.67 -11.49 17.32
CA ILE A 26 14.36 -11.68 15.90
C ILE A 26 13.00 -11.05 15.67
N SER A 27 12.97 -9.71 15.64
CA SER A 27 11.94 -9.05 14.84
C SER A 27 12.32 -9.30 13.40
N THR A 28 11.87 -10.43 12.83
CA THR A 28 11.87 -10.56 11.37
C THR A 28 10.97 -9.45 10.87
N GLN A 29 11.55 -8.35 10.37
CA GLN A 29 10.79 -7.35 9.64
C GLN A 29 10.02 -8.09 8.53
N SER A 30 8.71 -8.24 8.70
CA SER A 30 7.87 -8.91 7.72
C SER A 30 7.55 -7.87 6.65
N CYS A 31 8.45 -7.81 5.66
CA CYS A 31 8.27 -7.00 4.47
C CYS A 31 7.65 -7.85 3.37
N TRP A 32 6.70 -7.27 2.65
CA TRP A 32 6.03 -7.89 1.52
C TRP A 32 5.57 -6.82 0.53
N THR A 33 5.26 -7.24 -0.69
CA THR A 33 4.98 -6.34 -1.82
C THR A 33 3.59 -6.59 -2.41
N PRO A 34 2.50 -6.27 -1.68
CA PRO A 34 1.15 -6.44 -2.21
C PRO A 34 0.90 -5.57 -3.43
N TRP A 35 0.00 -6.07 -4.30
CA TRP A 35 -0.59 -5.26 -5.36
C TRP A 35 -1.73 -4.41 -4.79
N ASP A 36 -1.75 -3.14 -5.19
CA ASP A 36 -2.81 -2.20 -4.89
C ASP A 36 -3.37 -1.61 -6.20
N HIS A 37 -4.63 -1.22 -6.18
CA HIS A 37 -5.31 -0.67 -7.34
C HIS A 37 -6.46 0.23 -6.93
N ASN A 38 -6.73 1.24 -7.76
CA ASN A 38 -7.89 2.10 -7.60
C ASN A 38 -8.41 2.56 -8.96
N SER A 39 -9.68 2.95 -9.01
CA SER A 39 -10.34 3.46 -10.21
C SER A 39 -11.44 4.46 -9.88
N ASP A 40 -11.50 5.56 -10.61
CA ASP A 40 -12.62 6.51 -10.65
C ASP A 40 -13.15 6.51 -12.09
N VAL A 41 -14.31 5.90 -12.28
CA VAL A 41 -14.99 5.75 -13.57
C VAL A 41 -16.32 6.48 -13.51
N ARG A 42 -16.57 7.31 -14.51
CA ARG A 42 -17.79 8.12 -14.63
C ARG A 42 -18.37 7.92 -16.02
N GLU A 43 -19.57 7.36 -16.09
CA GLU A 43 -20.25 7.05 -17.34
C GLU A 43 -21.62 7.72 -17.35
N TRP A 44 -21.90 8.48 -18.41
CA TRP A 44 -23.21 9.09 -18.65
C TRP A 44 -23.91 8.45 -19.85
N SER A 45 -23.14 7.99 -20.83
CA SER A 45 -23.63 7.25 -22.00
C SER A 45 -22.47 6.51 -22.70
N GLN A 46 -22.79 5.72 -23.74
CA GLN A 46 -21.79 5.01 -24.55
C GLN A 46 -20.76 5.95 -25.24
N ASP A 47 -21.14 7.21 -25.45
CA ASP A 47 -20.29 8.22 -26.08
C ASP A 47 -19.74 9.24 -25.11
N GLU A 48 -20.14 9.20 -23.84
CA GLU A 48 -19.75 10.16 -22.82
C GLU A 48 -19.31 9.46 -21.53
N TRP A 49 -18.00 9.36 -21.34
CA TRP A 49 -17.39 8.72 -20.16
C TRP A 49 -15.99 9.25 -19.85
N VAL A 50 -15.56 9.05 -18.61
CA VAL A 50 -14.21 9.36 -18.09
C VAL A 50 -13.71 8.18 -17.27
N TRP A 51 -12.45 7.79 -17.47
CA TRP A 51 -11.81 6.69 -16.75
C TRP A 51 -10.42 7.10 -16.26
N ALA A 52 -10.24 7.10 -14.94
CA ALA A 52 -8.93 7.12 -14.29
C ALA A 52 -8.73 5.81 -13.51
N SER A 53 -7.62 5.11 -13.71
CA SER A 53 -7.25 3.91 -12.96
C SER A 53 -5.75 3.82 -12.78
N ILE A 54 -5.32 3.29 -11.64
CA ILE A 54 -3.92 3.11 -11.29
C ILE A 54 -3.75 1.75 -10.61
N HIS A 55 -2.65 1.07 -10.90
CA HIS A 55 -2.29 -0.23 -10.37
C HIS A 55 -0.78 -0.30 -10.14
N GLY A 56 -0.34 -0.92 -9.06
CA GLY A 56 1.09 -1.06 -8.76
C GLY A 56 1.34 -1.83 -7.47
N GLN A 57 2.58 -2.23 -7.25
CA GLN A 57 3.01 -2.83 -5.99
C GLN A 57 3.46 -1.75 -5.00
N VAL A 58 3.21 -2.01 -3.72
CA VAL A 58 3.69 -1.18 -2.61
C VAL A 58 4.55 -2.02 -1.67
N LEU A 59 5.61 -1.46 -1.10
CA LEU A 59 6.38 -2.10 -0.05
C LEU A 59 5.71 -1.84 1.29
N VAL A 60 5.31 -2.92 1.98
CA VAL A 60 4.73 -2.88 3.32
C VAL A 60 5.65 -3.64 4.25
N CYS A 61 6.09 -3.01 5.35
CA CYS A 61 6.90 -3.65 6.37
C CYS A 61 6.26 -3.42 7.74
N ASN A 62 6.08 -4.51 8.51
CA ASN A 62 5.42 -4.47 9.83
C ASN A 62 4.02 -3.83 9.77
N GLY A 63 3.26 -4.12 8.71
CA GLY A 63 1.93 -3.56 8.47
C GLY A 63 1.91 -2.10 7.99
N GLN A 64 3.08 -1.45 7.87
CA GLN A 64 3.18 -0.05 7.47
C GLN A 64 3.66 0.12 6.03
N PHE A 65 3.01 0.99 5.27
CA PHE A 65 3.48 1.47 3.98
C PHE A 65 4.87 2.08 4.11
N LYS A 66 5.77 1.69 3.21
CA LYS A 66 7.10 2.28 3.09
C LYS A 66 7.25 3.07 1.81
N MET A 67 6.86 2.49 0.67
CA MET A 67 6.93 3.17 -0.62
C MET A 67 6.10 2.47 -1.70
N VAL A 68 5.82 3.17 -2.79
CA VAL A 68 5.40 2.59 -4.07
C VAL A 68 6.62 2.07 -4.83
N LEU A 69 6.52 0.88 -5.40
CA LEU A 69 7.51 0.35 -6.35
C LEU A 69 7.20 0.93 -7.74
N THR A 70 7.81 2.06 -8.06
CA THR A 70 7.41 2.91 -9.21
C THR A 70 7.53 2.23 -10.57
N ASP A 71 8.44 1.27 -10.70
CA ASP A 71 8.66 0.43 -11.88
C ASP A 71 7.51 -0.56 -12.14
N THR A 72 6.67 -0.80 -11.14
CA THR A 72 5.49 -1.69 -11.24
C THR A 72 4.20 -0.92 -11.53
N VAL A 73 4.26 0.42 -11.63
CA VAL A 73 3.06 1.25 -11.73
C VAL A 73 2.57 1.34 -13.17
N TYR A 74 1.30 0.96 -13.36
CA TYR A 74 0.56 1.10 -14.61
C TYR A 74 -0.72 1.88 -14.35
N GLY A 75 -1.10 2.75 -15.29
CA GLY A 75 -2.30 3.56 -15.15
C GLY A 75 -3.02 3.81 -16.46
N THR A 76 -4.31 4.08 -16.36
CA THR A 76 -5.19 4.50 -17.45
C THR A 76 -5.78 5.86 -17.10
N ALA A 77 -5.67 6.83 -18.01
CA ALA A 77 -6.26 8.16 -17.86
C ALA A 77 -6.80 8.62 -19.21
N THR A 78 -8.11 8.46 -19.41
CA THR A 78 -8.76 8.71 -20.70
C THR A 78 -10.21 9.16 -20.53
N ALA A 79 -10.76 9.74 -21.59
CA ALA A 79 -12.15 10.17 -21.65
C ALA A 79 -12.67 10.14 -23.10
N LYS A 80 -14.00 10.09 -23.24
CA LYS A 80 -14.73 10.17 -24.52
C LYS A 80 -15.92 11.11 -24.35
N GLY A 81 -16.24 11.88 -25.39
CA GLY A 81 -17.40 12.78 -25.39
C GLY A 81 -17.24 14.06 -24.57
N MET A 82 -16.00 14.41 -24.19
CA MET A 82 -15.69 15.66 -23.47
C MET A 82 -15.40 16.79 -24.46
N GLU A 83 -15.69 18.04 -24.08
CA GLU A 83 -15.26 19.23 -24.82
C GLU A 83 -13.73 19.29 -24.89
N TRP A 84 -13.09 19.04 -23.75
CA TRP A 84 -11.66 18.81 -23.66
C TRP A 84 -11.35 17.95 -22.44
N TYR A 85 -10.18 17.30 -22.46
CA TYR A 85 -9.63 16.65 -21.28
C TYR A 85 -8.10 16.69 -21.28
N HIS A 86 -7.53 16.64 -20.08
CA HIS A 86 -6.11 16.50 -19.84
C HIS A 86 -5.87 15.26 -18.97
N ARG A 87 -4.87 14.48 -19.35
CA ARG A 87 -4.50 13.23 -18.68
C ARG A 87 -3.17 13.39 -17.96
N GLU A 88 -3.07 12.82 -16.78
CA GLU A 88 -1.83 12.77 -16.01
C GLU A 88 -1.70 11.43 -15.30
N ILE A 89 -0.54 10.81 -15.41
CA ILE A 89 -0.15 9.65 -14.60
C ILE A 89 1.15 10.03 -13.91
N LYS A 90 1.20 9.86 -12.59
CA LYS A 90 2.38 10.14 -11.79
C LYS A 90 2.67 8.99 -10.86
N ALA A 91 3.94 8.61 -10.79
CA ALA A 91 4.45 7.62 -9.86
C ALA A 91 5.73 8.16 -9.20
N THR A 92 5.73 8.21 -7.88
CA THR A 92 6.90 8.45 -7.04
C THR A 92 6.88 7.42 -5.91
N PRO A 93 8.00 7.24 -5.19
CA PRO A 93 8.01 6.38 -4.01
C PRO A 93 6.92 6.73 -2.97
N SER A 94 6.45 7.98 -2.92
CA SER A 94 5.45 8.44 -1.95
C SER A 94 4.02 8.39 -2.44
N VAL A 95 3.78 8.44 -3.77
CA VAL A 95 2.43 8.49 -4.33
C VAL A 95 2.40 7.93 -5.75
N ALA A 96 1.33 7.22 -6.08
CA ALA A 96 0.97 6.90 -7.45
C ALA A 96 -0.48 7.27 -7.73
N TYR A 97 -0.73 7.97 -8.84
CA TYR A 97 -2.09 8.31 -9.28
C TYR A 97 -2.22 8.40 -10.80
N ALA A 98 -3.45 8.16 -11.26
CA ALA A 98 -3.95 8.54 -12.57
C ALA A 98 -5.05 9.60 -12.39
N LYS A 99 -5.03 10.64 -13.21
CA LYS A 99 -5.95 11.78 -13.14
C LYS A 99 -6.42 12.15 -14.54
N VAL A 100 -7.72 12.43 -14.65
CA VAL A 100 -8.31 13.05 -15.83
C VAL A 100 -9.02 14.32 -15.40
N THR A 101 -8.51 15.48 -15.81
CA THR A 101 -9.24 16.75 -15.71
C THR A 101 -10.02 16.93 -17.02
N TYR A 102 -11.32 17.15 -16.94
CA TYR A 102 -12.21 17.16 -18.10
C TYR A 102 -13.25 18.27 -18.01
N LYS A 103 -13.77 18.71 -19.15
CA LYS A 103 -14.95 19.56 -19.25
C LYS A 103 -15.96 18.92 -20.19
N ARG A 104 -17.19 18.74 -19.71
CA ARG A 104 -18.33 18.25 -20.51
C ARG A 104 -18.95 19.44 -21.25
N TYR A 105 -19.46 19.22 -22.46
CA TYR A 105 -20.17 20.27 -23.22
C TYR A 105 -21.38 20.85 -22.48
N SER A 106 -22.01 20.03 -21.62
CA SER A 106 -23.19 20.41 -20.82
C SER A 106 -22.86 21.16 -19.53
N GLU A 107 -21.57 21.29 -19.17
CA GLU A 107 -21.15 21.86 -17.89
C GLU A 107 -20.28 23.11 -18.08
N SER A 108 -20.48 24.11 -17.22
CA SER A 108 -19.71 25.36 -17.28
C SER A 108 -18.32 25.25 -16.63
N GLN A 109 -18.10 24.25 -15.77
CA GLN A 109 -16.88 24.08 -14.99
C GLN A 109 -16.19 22.76 -15.35
N SER A 110 -14.85 22.76 -15.30
CA SER A 110 -14.09 21.52 -15.39
C SER A 110 -14.20 20.71 -14.10
N LYS A 111 -14.13 19.39 -14.23
CA LYS A 111 -14.08 18.43 -13.12
C LYS A 111 -12.85 17.55 -13.23
N THR A 112 -12.60 16.78 -12.18
CA THR A 112 -11.48 15.85 -12.11
C THR A 112 -11.97 14.47 -11.68
N ALA A 113 -11.59 13.44 -12.42
CA ALA A 113 -11.59 12.05 -11.97
C ALA A 113 -10.18 11.66 -11.53
N ILE A 114 -10.04 11.02 -10.38
CA ILE A 114 -8.72 10.67 -9.82
C ILE A 114 -8.76 9.30 -9.16
N ALA A 115 -7.82 8.45 -9.58
CA ALA A 115 -7.52 7.20 -8.93
C ALA A 115 -6.11 7.28 -8.37
N SER A 116 -5.95 7.12 -7.07
CA SER A 116 -4.65 7.06 -6.41
C SER A 116 -4.52 5.72 -5.70
N ILE A 117 -3.30 5.18 -5.63
CA ILE A 117 -2.99 4.09 -4.70
C ILE A 117 -3.01 4.71 -3.31
N PRO A 118 -4.05 4.48 -2.50
CA PRO A 118 -4.18 5.12 -1.20
C PRO A 118 -3.22 4.44 -0.24
N ASN A 119 -2.71 5.21 0.71
CA ASN A 119 -1.96 4.65 1.83
C ASN A 119 -2.93 3.95 2.80
N TYR A 120 -3.51 2.83 2.39
CA TYR A 120 -4.37 1.99 3.24
C TYR A 120 -3.59 1.30 4.37
N TRP A 121 -2.26 1.32 4.29
CA TRP A 121 -1.34 0.65 5.21
C TRP A 121 -0.70 1.65 6.18
N ARG A 122 -1.51 2.53 6.79
CA ARG A 122 -1.05 3.49 7.81
C ARG A 122 -1.05 2.90 9.20
#